data_AF-A0A848U6S3-F1
#
_entry.id   AF-A0A848U6S3-F1
#
_cell.length_a   1.000
_cell.length_b   1.000
_cell.length_c   1.000
_cell.angle_alpha   90.00
_cell.angle_beta   90.00
_cell.angle_gamma   90.00
#
_symmetry.space_group_name_H-M   'P 1'
#
loop_
_entity.id
_entity.type
_entity.pdbx_description
1 polymer ?
#
loop_
_entity_poly.entity_id
_entity_poly.type
_entity_poly.pdbx_seq_one_letter_code
_entity_poly.pdbx_strand_id
1 'polypeptide(L)'
;DLPPFLTPAPGLNSGFMIAEVTSAALMSENKHLANPCSTDSTPTSANQEDHVSMAAHAARRLLRMNKNLTHILGIELLCAAQGIDFRAPLKTSPSLCRVVEALRSHVPGLDTDRFMADDIARAAALICDGTIIDVAGIHDFVTGITV
;
A
#
# COMPACT_ATOMS: atom_id res chain seq x y z
N ASP A 1 -19.94 10.25 12.54
CA ASP A 1 -19.28 10.33 11.23
C ASP A 1 -17.86 10.85 11.36
N LEU A 2 -16.99 10.55 10.39
CA LEU A 2 -15.61 11.06 10.32
C LEU A 2 -15.59 12.37 9.52
N PRO A 3 -14.66 13.31 9.81
CA PRO A 3 -14.54 14.53 9.02
C PRO A 3 -14.10 14.20 7.58
N PRO A 4 -14.57 14.96 6.58
CA PRO A 4 -14.13 14.82 5.19
C PRO A 4 -12.59 14.85 5.09
N PHE A 5 -12.03 13.92 4.33
CA PHE A 5 -10.58 13.77 4.12
C PHE A 5 -9.75 13.59 5.40
N LEU A 6 -10.39 13.23 6.53
CA LEU A 6 -9.73 12.94 7.80
C LEU A 6 -8.83 14.09 8.30
N THR A 7 -9.34 15.33 8.23
CA THR A 7 -8.67 16.52 8.77
C THR A 7 -9.54 17.20 9.84
N PRO A 8 -8.96 17.76 10.92
CA PRO A 8 -9.76 18.39 11.99
C PRO A 8 -10.39 19.73 11.56
N ALA A 9 -9.86 20.39 10.52
CA ALA A 9 -10.38 21.67 10.02
C ALA A 9 -10.62 21.62 8.50
N PRO A 10 -11.68 20.92 8.04
CA PRO A 10 -12.02 20.81 6.62
C PRO A 10 -12.35 22.18 6.03
N GLY A 11 -11.92 22.41 4.78
CA GLY A 11 -12.07 23.69 4.07
C GLY A 11 -10.87 24.62 4.20
N LEU A 12 -10.09 24.49 5.27
CA LEU A 12 -8.74 25.09 5.37
C LEU A 12 -7.65 24.07 5.02
N ASN A 13 -7.85 22.81 5.41
CA ASN A 13 -6.93 21.71 5.15
C ASN A 13 -7.56 20.70 4.17
N SER A 14 -6.72 20.13 3.32
CA SER A 14 -7.07 19.08 2.36
C SER A 14 -6.95 17.68 2.93
N GLY A 15 -6.20 17.50 4.03
CA GLY A 15 -6.04 16.20 4.68
C GLY A 15 -5.49 15.14 3.74
N PHE A 16 -6.15 13.98 3.72
CA PHE A 16 -5.76 12.82 2.91
C PHE A 16 -6.30 12.84 1.48
N MET A 17 -6.93 13.92 1.02
CA MET A 17 -7.50 14.02 -0.33
C MET A 17 -6.50 13.64 -1.43
N ILE A 18 -5.27 14.15 -1.37
CA ILE A 18 -4.26 13.86 -2.41
C ILE A 18 -3.64 12.46 -2.23
N ALA A 19 -3.60 11.92 -1.01
CA ALA A 19 -3.18 10.54 -0.81
C ALA A 19 -4.16 9.57 -1.49
N GLU A 20 -5.46 9.85 -1.47
CA GLU A 20 -6.47 9.09 -2.22
C GLU A 20 -6.19 9.11 -3.73
N VAL A 21 -5.88 10.28 -4.29
CA VAL A 21 -5.52 10.42 -5.71
C VAL A 21 -4.26 9.62 -6.06
N THR A 22 -3.24 9.64 -5.19
CA THR A 22 -2.03 8.83 -5.36
C THR A 22 -2.36 7.34 -5.38
N SER A 23 -3.16 6.86 -4.43
CA SER A 23 -3.59 5.46 -4.38
C SER A 23 -4.34 5.04 -5.64
N ALA A 24 -5.27 5.87 -6.11
CA ALA A 24 -6.03 5.63 -7.34
C ALA A 24 -5.14 5.55 -8.59
N ALA A 25 -4.12 6.43 -8.70
CA ALA A 25 -3.18 6.42 -9.80
C ALA A 25 -2.34 5.13 -9.82
N LEU A 26 -1.80 4.72 -8.66
CA LEU A 26 -1.02 3.48 -8.52
C LEU A 26 -1.85 2.23 -8.82
N MET A 27 -3.10 2.21 -8.36
CA MET A 27 -4.06 1.14 -8.69
C MET A 27 -4.32 1.10 -10.20
N SER A 28 -4.52 2.25 -10.84
CA SER A 28 -4.75 2.33 -12.29
C SER A 28 -3.54 1.81 -13.09
N GLU A 29 -2.33 2.14 -12.67
CA GLU A 29 -1.10 1.61 -13.26
C GLU A 29 -1.05 0.08 -13.15
N ASN A 30 -1.37 -0.47 -11.97
CA ASN A 30 -1.43 -1.91 -11.77
C ASN A 30 -2.46 -2.61 -12.66
N LYS A 31 -3.61 -1.96 -12.93
CA LYS A 31 -4.60 -2.50 -13.87
C LYS A 31 -4.04 -2.67 -15.28
N HIS A 32 -3.27 -1.70 -15.76
CA HIS A 32 -2.62 -1.80 -17.09
C HIS A 32 -1.55 -2.89 -17.11
N LEU A 33 -0.75 -2.99 -16.04
CA LEU A 33 0.27 -4.04 -15.91
C LEU A 33 -0.34 -5.44 -15.77
N ALA A 34 -1.60 -5.56 -15.33
CA ALA A 34 -2.26 -6.84 -15.07
C ALA A 34 -2.55 -7.67 -16.33
N ASN A 35 -2.44 -7.09 -17.53
CA ASN A 35 -2.57 -7.83 -18.79
C ASN A 35 -1.68 -9.09 -18.80
N PRO A 36 -2.24 -10.27 -19.14
CA PRO A 36 -1.51 -11.52 -19.06
C PRO A 36 -0.39 -11.56 -20.12
N CYS A 37 0.85 -11.83 -19.69
CA CYS A 37 1.95 -12.03 -20.63
C CYS A 37 1.91 -13.42 -21.29
N SER A 38 1.26 -14.40 -20.64
CA SER A 38 1.22 -15.80 -21.09
C SER A 38 0.28 -16.07 -22.26
N THR A 39 -0.48 -15.07 -22.71
CA THR A 39 -1.34 -15.19 -23.89
C THR A 39 -0.60 -14.85 -25.19
N ASP A 40 0.66 -14.42 -25.10
CA ASP A 40 1.53 -14.13 -26.24
C ASP A 40 2.56 -15.26 -26.43
N SER A 41 2.89 -15.56 -27.69
CA SER A 41 3.90 -16.53 -28.09
C SER A 41 4.47 -16.14 -29.44
N THR A 42 5.79 -15.95 -29.51
CA THR A 42 6.52 -15.70 -30.76
C THR A 42 7.40 -16.90 -31.06
N PRO A 43 7.17 -17.63 -32.16
CA PRO A 43 8.01 -18.75 -32.57
C PRO A 43 9.47 -18.32 -32.75
N THR A 44 10.39 -19.13 -32.27
CA THR A 44 11.84 -18.90 -32.46
C THR A 44 12.52 -20.15 -33.02
N SER A 45 13.83 -20.05 -33.29
CA SER A 45 14.64 -21.19 -33.72
C SER A 45 14.07 -21.91 -34.97
N ALA A 46 13.66 -21.15 -35.99
CA ALA A 46 13.05 -21.67 -37.21
C ALA A 46 11.85 -22.61 -36.95
N ASN A 47 10.96 -22.21 -36.03
CA ASN A 47 9.78 -22.95 -35.56
C ASN A 47 10.08 -24.25 -34.80
N GLN A 48 11.31 -24.45 -34.29
CA GLN A 48 11.58 -25.52 -33.32
C GLN A 48 11.02 -25.19 -31.94
N GLU A 49 10.99 -23.91 -31.59
CA GLU A 49 10.35 -23.38 -30.39
C GLU A 49 9.11 -22.59 -30.82
N ASP A 50 8.07 -23.29 -31.25
CA ASP A 50 6.85 -22.72 -31.84
C ASP A 50 5.82 -22.26 -30.78
N HIS A 51 6.01 -22.63 -29.52
CA HIS A 51 5.21 -22.17 -28.39
C HIS A 51 6.06 -21.83 -27.17
N VAL A 52 5.97 -20.60 -26.66
CA VAL A 52 6.72 -20.12 -25.49
C VAL A 52 5.80 -19.39 -24.49
N SER A 53 6.26 -19.24 -23.24
CA SER A 53 5.41 -18.81 -22.12
C SER A 53 5.45 -17.32 -21.78
N MET A 54 6.46 -16.60 -22.28
CA MET A 54 6.78 -15.22 -21.87
C MET A 54 6.92 -15.03 -20.34
N ALA A 55 7.27 -16.10 -19.60
CA ALA A 55 7.27 -16.14 -18.14
C ALA A 55 8.20 -15.10 -17.47
N ALA A 56 9.32 -14.76 -18.11
CA ALA A 56 10.27 -13.79 -17.57
C ALA A 56 9.65 -12.40 -17.37
N HIS A 57 8.92 -11.90 -18.37
CA HIS A 57 8.23 -10.61 -18.26
C HIS A 57 6.97 -10.71 -17.37
N ALA A 58 6.31 -11.88 -17.36
CA ALA A 58 5.20 -12.16 -16.47
C ALA A 58 5.59 -12.06 -14.98
N ALA A 59 6.79 -12.51 -14.61
CA ALA A 59 7.33 -12.39 -13.27
C ALA A 59 7.89 -10.99 -12.99
N ARG A 60 8.67 -10.41 -13.92
CA ARG A 60 9.32 -9.11 -13.73
C ARG A 60 8.33 -7.97 -13.45
N ARG A 61 7.15 -7.98 -14.10
CA ARG A 61 6.11 -6.95 -13.85
C ARG A 61 5.62 -6.93 -12.40
N LEU A 62 5.66 -8.06 -11.70
CA LEU A 62 5.16 -8.18 -10.32
C LEU A 62 5.97 -7.33 -9.34
N LEU A 63 7.26 -7.09 -9.61
CA LEU A 63 8.09 -6.21 -8.79
C LEU A 63 7.51 -4.78 -8.73
N ARG A 64 7.12 -4.24 -9.88
CA ARG A 64 6.50 -2.90 -9.97
C ARG A 64 5.10 -2.91 -9.36
N MET A 65 4.31 -3.96 -9.64
CA MET A 65 2.96 -4.08 -9.11
C MET A 65 2.94 -4.16 -7.58
N ASN A 66 3.87 -4.92 -6.99
CA ASN A 66 4.02 -5.03 -5.55
C ASN A 66 4.49 -3.72 -4.94
N LYS A 67 5.46 -3.02 -5.55
CA LYS A 67 5.87 -1.68 -5.08
C LYS A 67 4.69 -0.70 -5.04
N ASN A 68 3.85 -0.70 -6.08
CA ASN A 68 2.64 0.12 -6.11
C ASN A 68 1.65 -0.29 -5.00
N LEU A 69 1.44 -1.59 -4.82
CA LEU A 69 0.57 -2.13 -3.77
C LEU A 69 1.04 -1.74 -2.37
N THR A 70 2.34 -1.79 -2.09
CA THR A 70 2.93 -1.37 -0.81
C THR A 70 2.56 0.08 -0.46
N HIS A 71 2.59 0.99 -1.45
CA HIS A 71 2.21 2.39 -1.21
C HIS A 71 0.70 2.56 -1.03
N ILE A 72 -0.12 1.80 -1.77
CA ILE A 72 -1.59 1.77 -1.59
C ILE A 72 -1.94 1.34 -0.16
N LEU A 73 -1.33 0.25 0.32
CA LEU A 73 -1.53 -0.25 1.68
C LEU A 73 -0.99 0.71 2.74
N GLY A 74 0.14 1.37 2.47
CA GLY A 74 0.68 2.43 3.33
C GLY A 74 -0.29 3.60 3.50
N ILE A 75 -0.93 4.05 2.40
CA ILE A 75 -1.96 5.10 2.44
C ILE A 75 -3.19 4.63 3.22
N GLU A 76 -3.64 3.40 2.99
CA GLU A 76 -4.77 2.82 3.74
C GLU A 76 -4.47 2.78 5.24
N LEU A 77 -3.26 2.36 5.64
CA LEU A 77 -2.81 2.32 7.03
C LEU A 77 -2.84 3.72 7.68
N LEU A 78 -2.37 4.75 6.98
CA LEU A 78 -2.41 6.14 7.46
C LEU A 78 -3.85 6.61 7.69
N CYS A 79 -4.73 6.40 6.71
CA CYS A 79 -6.14 6.76 6.79
C CYS A 79 -6.86 6.00 7.91
N ALA A 80 -6.62 4.70 8.05
CA ALA A 80 -7.24 3.87 9.07
C ALA A 80 -6.84 4.33 10.48
N ALA A 81 -5.55 4.58 10.71
CA ALA A 81 -5.05 5.07 11.99
C ALA A 81 -5.62 6.45 12.33
N GLN A 82 -5.66 7.38 11.36
CA GLN A 82 -6.26 8.69 11.56
C GLN A 82 -7.76 8.58 11.89
N GLY A 83 -8.49 7.69 11.20
CA GLY A 83 -9.90 7.43 11.48
C GLY A 83 -10.15 6.84 12.86
N ILE A 84 -9.24 6.00 13.36
CA ILE A 84 -9.27 5.49 14.75
C ILE A 84 -9.03 6.63 15.74
N ASP A 85 -8.06 7.51 15.49
CA ASP A 85 -7.75 8.65 16.36
C ASP A 85 -8.96 9.59 16.50
N PHE A 86 -9.68 9.87 15.42
CA PHE A 86 -10.92 10.67 15.45
C PHE A 86 -12.07 10.03 16.24
N ARG A 87 -11.99 8.73 16.54
CA ARG A 87 -12.99 8.03 17.35
C ARG A 87 -12.63 7.95 18.84
N ALA A 88 -11.52 8.56 19.26
CA ALA A 88 -11.18 8.64 20.68
C ALA A 88 -12.37 9.16 21.53
N PRO A 89 -12.64 8.59 22.71
CA PRO A 89 -11.81 7.60 23.44
C PRO A 89 -12.11 6.13 23.10
N LEU A 90 -12.88 5.82 22.05
CA LEU A 90 -13.14 4.44 21.65
C LEU A 90 -11.84 3.73 21.28
N LYS A 91 -11.74 2.44 21.65
CA LYS A 91 -10.59 1.60 21.35
C LYS A 91 -10.97 0.52 20.34
N THR A 92 -10.05 0.21 19.44
CA THR A 92 -10.12 -0.95 18.55
C THR A 92 -9.61 -2.21 19.27
N SER A 93 -9.46 -3.33 18.57
CA SER A 93 -8.92 -4.56 19.13
C SER A 93 -7.47 -4.38 19.61
N PRO A 94 -6.99 -5.16 20.60
CA PRO A 94 -5.62 -5.03 21.10
C PRO A 94 -4.54 -5.15 20.02
N SER A 95 -4.75 -5.99 19.00
CA SER A 95 -3.82 -6.12 17.86
C SER A 95 -3.76 -4.83 17.04
N LEU A 96 -4.90 -4.25 16.71
CA LEU A 96 -4.95 -3.02 15.93
C LEU A 96 -4.49 -1.79 16.73
N CYS A 97 -4.66 -1.77 18.05
CA CYS A 97 -4.05 -0.73 18.90
C CYS A 97 -2.52 -0.74 18.78
N ARG A 98 -1.88 -1.92 18.83
CA ARG A 98 -0.44 -2.02 18.65
C ARG A 98 0.01 -1.55 17.26
N VAL A 99 -0.77 -1.87 16.21
CA VAL A 99 -0.50 -1.41 14.85
C VAL A 99 -0.54 0.11 14.76
N VAL A 100 -1.57 0.75 15.33
CA VAL A 100 -1.68 2.22 15.37
C VAL A 100 -0.51 2.82 16.17
N GLU A 101 -0.18 2.25 17.32
CA GLU A 101 0.97 2.70 18.14
C GLU A 101 2.31 2.59 17.38
N ALA A 102 2.54 1.49 16.68
CA ALA A 102 3.75 1.28 15.88
C ALA A 102 3.83 2.22 14.67
N LEU A 103 2.70 2.53 14.03
CA LEU A 103 2.67 3.56 12.99
C LEU A 103 2.98 4.93 13.60
N ARG A 104 2.37 5.28 14.74
CA ARG A 104 2.49 6.60 15.37
C ARG A 104 3.88 6.90 15.91
N SER A 105 4.70 5.88 16.19
CA SER A 105 6.13 6.08 16.51
C SER A 105 6.98 6.51 15.30
N HIS A 106 6.46 6.35 14.07
CA HIS A 106 7.13 6.73 12.82
C HIS A 106 6.44 7.88 12.09
N VAL A 107 5.11 7.96 12.17
CA VAL A 107 4.28 8.94 11.47
C VAL A 107 3.22 9.52 12.44
N PRO A 108 3.37 10.79 12.86
CA PRO A 108 2.40 11.43 13.74
C PRO A 108 1.02 11.57 13.07
N GLY A 109 -0.03 11.74 13.88
CA GLY A 109 -1.36 12.08 13.37
C GLY A 109 -1.34 13.37 12.54
N LEU A 110 -2.32 13.53 11.64
CA LEU A 110 -2.43 14.70 10.78
C LEU A 110 -3.35 15.76 11.40
N ASP A 111 -2.76 16.77 12.05
CA ASP A 111 -3.49 17.90 12.62
C ASP A 111 -3.68 19.04 11.62
N THR A 112 -2.61 19.42 10.92
CA THR A 112 -2.62 20.41 9.83
C THR A 112 -1.94 19.83 8.60
N ASP A 113 -2.27 20.35 7.42
CA ASP A 113 -1.64 19.93 6.18
C ASP A 113 -0.11 20.05 6.26
N ARG A 114 0.57 19.02 5.75
CA ARG A 114 2.02 18.95 5.66
C ARG A 114 2.41 18.16 4.42
N PHE A 115 3.70 18.18 4.10
CA PHE A 115 4.23 17.39 3.00
C PHE A 115 4.08 15.89 3.31
N MET A 116 3.17 15.23 2.60
CA MET A 116 2.71 13.88 2.93
C MET A 116 3.52 12.77 2.24
N ALA A 117 4.39 13.10 1.27
CA ALA A 117 5.14 12.08 0.54
C ALA A 117 6.06 11.25 1.46
N ASP A 118 6.71 11.89 2.43
CA ASP A 118 7.57 11.21 3.39
C ASP A 118 6.78 10.30 4.34
N ASP A 119 5.56 10.71 4.71
CA ASP A 119 4.68 9.92 5.57
C ASP A 119 4.16 8.68 4.84
N ILE A 120 3.78 8.83 3.57
CA ILE A 120 3.41 7.71 2.70
C ILE A 120 4.61 6.77 2.53
N ALA A 121 5.81 7.29 2.29
CA ALA A 121 7.01 6.47 2.13
C ALA A 121 7.35 5.70 3.41
N ARG A 122 7.24 6.34 4.59
CA ARG A 122 7.43 5.67 5.88
C ARG A 122 6.39 4.59 6.14
N ALA A 123 5.12 4.87 5.92
CA ALA A 123 4.05 3.88 6.07
C ALA A 123 4.22 2.69 5.10
N ALA A 124 4.60 2.96 3.85
CA ALA A 124 4.90 1.94 2.87
C ALA A 124 6.09 1.06 3.29
N ALA A 125 7.14 1.64 3.89
CA ALA A 125 8.28 0.88 4.40
C ALA A 125 7.86 -0.13 5.48
N LEU A 126 7.02 0.27 6.45
CA LEU A 126 6.50 -0.61 7.51
C LEU A 126 5.66 -1.77 6.97
N ILE A 127 4.98 -1.58 5.84
CA ILE A 127 4.27 -2.66 5.13
C ILE A 127 5.27 -3.58 4.43
N CYS A 128 6.28 -3.01 3.78
CA CYS A 128 7.26 -3.74 2.97
C CYS A 128 8.19 -4.62 3.81
N ASP A 129 8.65 -4.12 4.96
CA ASP A 129 9.60 -4.81 5.83
C ASP A 129 8.96 -5.82 6.78
N GLY A 130 7.63 -5.92 6.78
CA GLY A 130 6.87 -6.85 7.62
C GLY A 130 6.58 -6.35 9.04
N THR A 131 7.00 -5.14 9.42
CA THR A 131 6.77 -4.59 10.77
C THR A 131 5.29 -4.65 11.16
N ILE A 132 4.38 -4.30 10.24
CA ILE A 132 2.95 -4.32 10.53
C ILE A 132 2.40 -5.73 10.76
N ILE A 133 2.91 -6.73 10.04
CA ILE A 133 2.54 -8.15 10.18
C ILE A 133 2.97 -8.64 11.56
N ASP A 134 4.20 -8.33 11.96
CA ASP A 134 4.76 -8.75 13.24
C ASP A 134 4.00 -8.13 14.42
N VAL A 135 3.75 -6.82 14.36
CA VAL A 135 3.01 -6.09 15.40
C VAL A 135 1.56 -6.58 15.51
N ALA A 136 0.94 -6.90 14.37
CA ALA A 136 -0.41 -7.46 14.34
C ALA A 136 -0.48 -8.90 14.88
N GLY A 137 0.63 -9.65 14.84
CA GLY A 137 0.74 -11.02 15.32
C GLY A 137 0.14 -12.05 14.36
N ILE A 138 0.31 -11.85 13.04
CA ILE A 138 -0.29 -12.68 11.98
C ILE A 138 0.76 -13.50 11.20
N HIS A 139 1.70 -14.11 11.93
CA HIS A 139 2.90 -14.75 11.37
C HIS A 139 2.64 -15.98 10.47
N ASP A 140 1.44 -16.57 10.53
CA ASP A 140 1.14 -17.82 9.82
C ASP A 140 0.97 -17.68 8.29
N PHE A 141 0.92 -16.45 7.76
CA PHE A 141 0.52 -16.20 6.36
C PHE A 141 1.59 -15.55 5.46
N VAL A 142 2.79 -15.22 5.95
CA VAL A 142 3.75 -14.41 5.16
C VAL A 142 5.19 -14.95 5.24
N THR A 143 5.55 -15.85 4.34
CA THR A 143 6.95 -16.09 3.95
C THR A 143 7.18 -15.61 2.52
N GLY A 144 7.17 -14.30 2.33
CA GLY A 144 7.68 -13.65 1.12
C GLY A 144 9.00 -12.97 1.46
N ILE A 145 10.12 -13.58 1.06
CA ILE A 145 11.47 -13.06 1.36
C ILE A 145 11.64 -11.70 0.67
N THR A 146 11.97 -10.68 1.46
CA THR A 146 12.52 -9.41 0.98
C THR A 146 13.95 -9.68 0.47
N VAL A 147 14.20 -9.52 -0.84
CA VAL A 147 15.54 -9.61 -1.44
C VAL A 147 16.21 -8.25 -1.41
#